data_AF-A0A3M0XYZ7-F1
#
_entry.id   AF-A0A3M0XYZ7-F1
#
_cell.length_a   1.000
_cell.length_b   1.000
_cell.length_c   1.000
_cell.angle_alpha   90.00
_cell.angle_beta   90.00
_cell.angle_gamma   90.00
#
_symmetry.space_group_name_H-M   'P 1'
#
loop_
_entity.id
_entity.type
_entity.pdbx_description
1 polymer ?
#
loop_
_entity_poly.entity_id
_entity_poly.type
_entity_poly.pdbx_seq_one_letter_code
_entity_poly.pdbx_strand_id
1 'polypeptide(L)'
;EFRVVFIVGCEETLIPFVPPGKAADIEEERRLFYVGMTRAQEKLCLLHAGKRFLFGEARKNAPSRFLNDIEASLKELRQHTVKKKRAKEINDLQMDLF
;
A
#
# COMPACT_ATOMS: atom_id res chain seq x y z
N GLU A 1 17.13 -13.41 -7.82
CA GLU A 1 16.44 -12.43 -8.69
C GLU A 1 15.14 -13.05 -9.16
N PHE A 2 14.13 -12.26 -9.53
CA PHE A 2 12.81 -12.77 -9.93
C PHE A 2 12.24 -11.99 -11.13
N ARG A 3 11.52 -12.68 -12.02
CA ARG A 3 10.85 -12.05 -13.17
C ARG A 3 9.89 -10.95 -12.74
N VAL A 4 9.09 -11.21 -11.71
CA VAL A 4 8.10 -10.27 -11.17
C VAL A 4 8.27 -10.19 -9.66
N VAL A 5 8.28 -8.98 -9.10
CA VAL A 5 8.36 -8.72 -7.66
C VAL A 5 7.19 -7.87 -7.21
N PHE A 6 6.60 -8.25 -6.09
CA PHE A 6 5.58 -7.47 -5.39
C PHE A 6 6.16 -6.99 -4.07
N ILE A 7 6.28 -5.67 -3.90
CA ILE A 7 6.55 -5.06 -2.61
C ILE A 7 5.21 -4.58 -2.07
N VAL A 8 4.80 -5.17 -0.95
CA VAL A 8 3.49 -4.93 -0.34
C VAL A 8 3.63 -4.13 0.94
N GLY A 9 2.58 -3.38 1.30
CA GLY A 9 2.61 -2.56 2.50
C GLY A 9 3.53 -1.34 2.36
N CYS A 10 3.57 -0.76 1.15
CA CYS A 10 4.23 0.53 0.91
C CYS A 10 3.44 1.66 1.60
N GLU A 11 3.51 1.67 2.92
CA GLU A 11 2.75 2.50 3.85
C GLU A 11 3.72 3.13 4.85
N GLU A 12 3.48 4.38 5.23
CA GLU A 12 4.18 4.97 6.37
C GLU A 12 4.06 4.07 7.61
N THR A 13 5.14 3.99 8.40
CA THR A 13 5.36 3.07 9.54
C THR A 13 5.68 1.60 9.21
N LEU A 14 5.31 1.11 8.01
CA LEU A 14 5.69 -0.24 7.54
C LEU A 14 6.90 -0.18 6.60
N ILE A 15 6.90 0.75 5.66
CA ILE A 15 7.99 1.03 4.73
C ILE A 15 8.09 2.56 4.62
N PRO A 16 9.04 3.23 5.27
CA PRO A 16 10.06 2.68 6.16
C PRO A 16 9.47 2.07 7.43
N PHE A 17 10.06 0.99 7.92
CA PHE A 17 9.66 0.40 9.20
C PHE A 17 10.07 1.33 10.35
N VAL A 18 9.09 1.67 11.19
CA VAL A 18 9.32 2.47 12.40
C VAL A 18 9.08 1.59 13.62
N PRO A 19 10.13 1.18 14.36
CA PRO A 19 9.96 0.40 15.56
C PRO A 19 9.22 1.21 16.64
N PRO A 20 8.35 0.59 17.44
CA PRO A 20 7.69 1.26 18.55
C PRO A 20 8.71 1.89 19.51
N GLY A 21 8.54 3.19 19.78
CA GLY A 21 9.38 3.93 20.74
C GLY A 21 10.80 4.25 20.24
N LYS A 22 11.12 4.05 18.96
CA LYS A 22 12.42 4.41 18.37
C LYS A 22 12.25 5.19 17.07
N ALA A 23 13.27 5.97 16.72
CA ALA A 23 13.37 6.53 15.38
C ALA A 23 13.72 5.42 14.37
N ALA A 24 13.17 5.53 13.16
CA ALA A 24 13.58 4.67 12.05
C ALA A 24 14.92 5.14 11.48
N ASP A 25 15.79 4.19 11.12
CA ASP A 25 16.94 4.47 10.27
C ASP A 25 16.45 4.57 8.81
N ILE A 26 16.14 5.80 8.40
CA ILE A 26 15.54 6.07 7.09
C ILE A 26 16.51 5.71 5.95
N GLU A 27 17.82 5.83 6.17
CA GLU A 27 18.79 5.51 5.12
C GLU A 27 18.93 4.00 4.93
N GLU A 28 18.94 3.23 6.02
CA GLU A 28 18.93 1.77 5.93
C GLU A 28 17.63 1.26 5.32
N GLU A 29 16.48 1.75 5.75
CA GLU A 29 15.18 1.37 5.18
C GLU A 29 15.08 1.72 3.69
N ARG A 30 15.69 2.83 3.27
CA ARG A 30 15.80 3.22 1.86
C ARG A 30 16.68 2.25 1.08
N ARG A 31 17.81 1.81 1.65
CA ARG A 31 18.67 0.78 1.05
C ARG A 31 17.91 -0.54 0.91
N LEU A 32 17.17 -0.96 1.93
CA LEU A 32 16.34 -2.17 1.89
C LEU A 32 15.27 -2.07 0.81
N PHE A 33 14.58 -0.94 0.69
CA PHE A 33 13.60 -0.71 -0.36
C PHE A 33 14.24 -0.79 -1.76
N TYR A 34 15.38 -0.14 -1.96
CA TYR A 34 16.14 -0.20 -3.22
C TYR A 34 16.57 -1.63 -3.59
N VAL A 35 17.08 -2.39 -2.61
CA VAL A 35 17.44 -3.80 -2.80
C VAL A 35 16.22 -4.61 -3.22
N GLY A 36 15.06 -4.37 -2.58
CA GLY A 36 13.79 -4.99 -2.96
C GLY A 36 13.38 -4.67 -4.41
N MET A 37 13.47 -3.40 -4.81
CA MET A 37 13.16 -2.96 -6.17
C MET A 37 14.05 -3.64 -7.21
N THR A 38 15.36 -3.72 -6.94
CA THR A 38 16.36 -4.32 -7.85
C THR A 38 16.31 -5.85 -7.89
N ARG A 39 15.47 -6.52 -7.10
CA ARG A 39 15.20 -7.95 -7.27
C ARG A 39 14.34 -8.26 -8.50
N ALA A 40 13.62 -7.27 -9.04
CA ALA A 40 12.71 -7.41 -10.17
C ALA A 40 13.47 -7.34 -11.52
N GLN A 41 13.22 -8.29 -12.40
CA GLN A 41 13.82 -8.31 -13.75
C GLN A 41 12.89 -7.75 -14.83
N GLU A 42 11.58 -8.05 -14.78
CA GLU A 42 10.61 -7.62 -15.81
C GLU A 42 9.56 -6.66 -15.24
N LYS A 43 8.98 -6.97 -14.08
CA LYS A 43 7.88 -6.17 -13.49
C LYS A 43 8.04 -6.00 -11.99
N LEU A 44 7.84 -4.76 -11.55
CA LEU A 44 7.79 -4.39 -10.14
C LEU A 44 6.41 -3.83 -9.82
N CYS A 45 5.75 -4.40 -8.82
CA CYS A 45 4.47 -3.93 -8.32
C CYS A 45 4.63 -3.43 -6.88
N LEU A 46 4.29 -2.16 -6.65
CA LEU A 46 4.35 -1.51 -5.34
C LEU A 46 2.92 -1.31 -4.84
N LEU A 47 2.56 -1.93 -3.70
CA LEU A 47 1.18 -1.99 -3.23
C LEU A 47 1.01 -1.25 -1.89
N HIS A 48 0.10 -0.27 -1.89
CA HIS A 48 -0.40 0.44 -0.72
C HIS A 48 -1.81 -0.04 -0.36
N ALA A 49 -2.08 -0.26 0.93
CA ALA A 49 -3.44 -0.56 1.41
C ALA A 49 -4.10 0.70 1.98
N GLY A 50 -5.30 1.04 1.48
CA GLY A 50 -6.08 2.17 2.03
C GLY A 50 -6.56 1.95 3.48
N LYS A 51 -6.62 0.70 3.93
CA LYS A 51 -6.91 0.31 5.33
C LYS A 51 -6.27 -1.06 5.59
N ARG A 52 -5.55 -1.20 6.70
CA ARG A 52 -4.88 -2.43 7.12
C ARG A 52 -5.24 -2.79 8.55
N PHE A 53 -5.47 -4.06 8.84
CA PHE A 53 -5.58 -4.54 10.22
C PHE A 53 -4.20 -5.04 10.68
N LEU A 54 -3.65 -4.46 11.72
CA LEU A 54 -2.32 -4.78 12.25
C LEU A 54 -2.33 -4.65 13.77
N PHE A 55 -1.78 -5.65 14.46
CA PHE A 55 -1.71 -5.69 15.93
C PHE A 55 -3.06 -5.44 16.63
N GLY A 56 -4.14 -6.00 16.10
CA GLY A 56 -5.49 -5.87 16.68
C GLY A 56 -6.21 -4.56 16.35
N GLU A 57 -5.59 -3.67 15.58
CA GLU A 57 -6.13 -2.35 15.25
C GLU A 57 -6.24 -2.15 13.74
N ALA A 58 -7.32 -1.49 13.30
CA ALA A 58 -7.46 -1.07 11.92
C ALA A 58 -6.82 0.30 11.68
N ARG A 59 -5.73 0.34 10.91
CA ARG A 59 -4.96 1.53 10.59
C ARG A 59 -5.19 1.99 9.16
N LYS A 60 -5.11 3.31 8.95
CA LYS A 60 -5.14 3.96 7.63
C LYS A 60 -3.85 4.73 7.46
N ASN A 61 -2.80 4.02 7.08
CA ASN A 61 -1.49 4.62 6.88
C ASN A 61 -1.44 5.35 5.53
N ALA A 62 -0.75 6.48 5.51
CA ALA A 62 -0.42 7.15 4.25
C ALA A 62 0.49 6.26 3.38
N PRO A 63 0.52 6.46 2.05
CA PRO A 63 1.50 5.80 1.19
C PRO A 63 2.92 6.09 1.66
N SER A 64 3.81 5.11 1.50
CA SER A 64 5.23 5.25 1.83
C SER A 64 5.86 6.46 1.14
N ARG A 65 6.62 7.27 1.88
CA ARG A 65 7.41 8.37 1.32
C ARG A 65 8.36 7.93 0.20
N PHE A 66 8.86 6.70 0.22
CA PHE A 66 9.76 6.19 -0.82
C PHE A 66 9.08 6.08 -2.20
N LEU A 67 7.75 6.01 -2.25
CA LEU A 67 7.01 6.06 -3.51
C LEU A 67 7.06 7.43 -4.18
N ASN A 68 7.27 8.50 -3.41
CA ASN A 68 7.37 9.87 -3.94
C ASN A 68 8.73 10.14 -4.59
N ASP A 69 9.77 9.41 -4.17
CA ASP A 69 11.13 9.52 -4.71
C ASP A 69 11.24 8.90 -6.13
N ILE A 70 10.26 8.08 -6.52
CA ILE A 70 10.18 7.49 -7.87
C ILE A 70 9.54 8.52 -8.81
N GLU A 71 10.24 8.82 -9.90
CA GLU A 71 9.75 9.75 -10.92
C GLU A 71 8.38 9.33 -11.47
N ALA A 72 7.47 10.30 -11.65
CA ALA A 72 6.10 10.03 -12.08
C ALA A 72 6.02 9.40 -13.48
N SER A 73 6.97 9.71 -14.37
CA SER A 73 7.09 9.14 -15.71
C SER A 73 7.38 7.63 -15.71
N LEU A 74 7.96 7.12 -14.63
CA LEU A 74 8.40 5.73 -14.50
C LEU A 74 7.36 4.84 -13.81
N LYS A 75 6.24 5.40 -13.32
CA LYS A 75 5.24 4.66 -12.54
C LYS A 75 3.83 4.83 -13.10
N GLU A 76 3.09 3.73 -13.15
CA GLU A 76 1.67 3.71 -13.48
C GLU A 76 0.85 3.58 -12.19
N LEU A 77 0.06 4.61 -11.85
CA LEU A 77 -0.79 4.56 -10.66
C LEU A 77 -2.13 3.89 -10.98
N ARG A 78 -2.38 2.71 -10.39
CA ARG A 78 -3.66 2.01 -10.49
C ARG A 78 -4.43 2.09 -9.19
N GLN A 79 -5.54 2.83 -9.18
CA GLN A 79 -6.46 2.89 -8.05
C GLN A 79 -7.60 1.89 -8.24
N HIS A 80 -7.60 0.81 -7.46
CA HIS A 80 -8.73 -0.10 -7.42
C HIS A 80 -9.85 0.48 -6.54
N THR A 81 -10.81 1.17 -7.16
CA THR A 81 -12.05 1.57 -6.49
C THR A 81 -13.00 0.38 -6.45
N VAL A 82 -13.23 -0.16 -5.25
CA VAL A 82 -14.31 -1.13 -5.05
C VAL A 82 -15.63 -0.39 -5.20
N LYS A 83 -16.38 -0.64 -6.29
CA LYS A 83 -17.73 -0.08 -6.46
C LYS A 83 -18.60 -0.57 -5.29
N LYS A 84 -19.11 0.34 -4.45
CA LYS A 84 -20.15 0.06 -3.45
C LYS A 84 -21.48 -0.28 -4.16
N LYS A 85 -21.61 -1.48 -4.71
CA LYS A 85 -22.90 -1.94 -5.29
C LYS A 85 -23.87 -2.44 -4.20
N ARG A 86 -23.34 -3.15 -3.19
CA ARG A 86 -24.17 -3.95 -2.27
C ARG A 86 -24.94 -3.15 -1.21
N ALA A 87 -24.50 -1.95 -0.84
CA ALA A 87 -25.18 -1.13 0.17
C ALA A 87 -26.38 -0.36 -0.38
N LYS A 88 -26.42 -0.11 -1.70
CA LYS A 88 -27.52 0.60 -2.35
C LYS A 88 -28.72 -0.34 -2.57
N GLU A 89 -28.47 -1.54 -3.09
CA GLU A 89 -29.51 -2.56 -3.33
C GLU A 89 -30.26 -2.96 -2.04
N ILE A 90 -29.58 -3.08 -0.90
CA ILE A 90 -30.23 -3.45 0.37
C ILE A 90 -31.10 -2.31 0.90
N ASN A 91 -30.68 -1.05 0.74
CA ASN A 91 -31.44 0.09 1.21
C ASN A 91 -32.67 0.35 0.33
N ASP A 92 -32.56 0.13 -0.98
CA ASP A 92 -33.68 0.23 -1.91
C ASP A 92 -34.72 -0.89 -1.62
N LEU A 93 -34.27 -2.14 -1.38
CA LEU A 93 -35.15 -3.24 -0.96
C LEU A 93 -35.85 -2.98 0.39
N GLN A 94 -35.16 -2.35 1.34
CA GLN A 94 -35.74 -2.04 2.64
C GLN A 94 -36.80 -0.94 2.57
N MET A 95 -36.70 -0.01 1.60
CA MET A 95 -37.70 1.04 1.39
C MET A 95 -38.92 0.57 0.61
N ASP A 96 -38.78 -0.46 -0.24
CA ASP A 96 -39.89 -1.09 -0.97
C ASP A 96 -40.72 -2.07 -0.11
N LEU A 97 -40.21 -2.44 1.08
CA LEU A 97 -40.87 -3.36 2.02
C LEU A 97 -41.75 -2.64 3.07
N PHE A 98 -41.83 -1.31 3.04
CA PHE A 98 -42.70 -0.50 3.92
C PHE A 98 -43.80 0.22 3.13
#